data_AF-A0A7V9BIZ9-F1
#
_entry.id   AF-A0A7V9BIZ9-F1
#
_cell.length_a   1.000
_cell.length_b   1.000
_cell.length_c   1.000
_cell.angle_alpha   90.00
_cell.angle_beta   90.00
_cell.angle_gamma   90.00
#
_symmetry.space_group_name_H-M   'P 1'
#
loop_
_entity.id
_entity.type
_entity.pdbx_description
1 polymer ?
#
loop_
_entity_poly.entity_id
_entity_poly.type
_entity_poly.pdbx_seq_one_letter_code
_entity_poly.pdbx_strand_id
1 'polypeptide(L)'
;MHHRKVKNQRLAAAGYVWIFGALPSPQVKRHYDRRRAAGDKHTAAMRNLFNRFLGCLYHCLQTGQTFDIDKAFPTHAAQLDPLAA
;
A
#
# COMPACT_ATOMS: atom_id res chain seq x y z
N MET A 1 5.99 -20.51 -16.39
CA MET A 1 5.78 -19.27 -15.60
C MET A 1 6.51 -18.12 -16.28
N HIS A 2 5.80 -17.14 -16.83
CA HIS A 2 6.42 -15.95 -17.42
C HIS A 2 6.83 -14.99 -16.31
N HIS A 3 8.08 -15.06 -15.86
CA HIS A 3 8.63 -14.08 -14.94
C HIS A 3 8.84 -12.77 -15.71
N ARG A 4 8.21 -11.68 -15.27
CA ARG A 4 8.36 -10.36 -15.92
C ARG A 4 9.84 -9.97 -15.90
N LYS A 5 10.50 -10.00 -17.07
CA LYS A 5 11.95 -9.74 -17.20
C LYS A 5 12.31 -8.25 -17.06
N VAL A 6 11.37 -7.35 -17.33
CA VAL A 6 11.59 -5.90 -17.25
C VAL A 6 10.89 -5.33 -16.02
N LYS A 7 11.68 -5.09 -14.97
CA LYS A 7 11.29 -4.32 -13.78
C LYS A 7 12.54 -3.61 -13.25
N ASN A 8 12.38 -2.45 -12.62
CA ASN A 8 13.49 -1.82 -11.92
C ASN A 8 13.82 -2.65 -10.66
N GLN A 9 14.89 -3.44 -10.73
CA GLN A 9 15.28 -4.35 -9.66
C GLN A 9 15.68 -3.61 -8.38
N ARG A 10 16.32 -2.44 -8.52
CA ARG A 10 16.70 -1.59 -7.38
C ARG A 10 15.46 -1.10 -6.65
N LEU A 11 14.47 -0.63 -7.40
CA LEU A 11 13.19 -0.17 -6.84
C LEU A 11 12.42 -1.33 -6.20
N ALA A 12 12.42 -2.52 -6.81
CA ALA A 12 11.76 -3.69 -6.25
C ALA A 12 12.40 -4.15 -4.93
N ALA A 13 13.73 -4.15 -4.85
CA ALA A 13 14.46 -4.49 -3.63
C ALA A 13 14.20 -3.46 -2.52
N ALA A 14 14.30 -2.16 -2.85
CA ALA A 14 14.00 -1.09 -1.90
C ALA A 14 12.55 -1.16 -1.39
N GLY A 15 11.59 -1.47 -2.27
CA GLY A 15 10.20 -1.64 -1.90
C GLY A 15 9.99 -2.76 -0.87
N TYR A 16 10.74 -3.85 -0.96
CA TYR A 16 10.66 -4.95 0.02
C TYR A 16 11.09 -4.51 1.42
N VAL A 17 12.23 -3.83 1.53
CA VAL A 17 12.76 -3.32 2.81
C VAL A 17 11.83 -2.26 3.39
N TRP A 18 11.34 -1.35 2.54
CA TRP A 18 10.41 -0.29 2.96
C TRP A 18 9.12 -0.88 3.56
N ILE A 19 8.49 -1.82 2.86
CA ILE A 19 7.26 -2.44 3.36
C ILE A 19 7.48 -3.22 4.65
N PHE A 20 8.62 -3.92 4.75
CA PHE A 20 8.95 -4.63 5.98
C PHE A 20 9.01 -3.70 7.19
N GLY A 21 9.65 -2.53 7.05
CA GLY A 21 9.71 -1.51 8.11
C GLY A 21 8.36 -0.84 8.42
N ALA A 22 7.46 -0.73 7.44
CA ALA A 22 6.14 -0.12 7.61
C ALA A 22 5.07 -1.08 8.17
N LEU A 23 5.29 -2.39 8.06
CA LEU A 23 4.30 -3.41 8.42
C LEU A 23 3.83 -3.40 9.89
N PRO A 24 4.66 -3.01 10.89
CA PRO A 24 4.20 -2.89 12.28
C PRO A 24 3.09 -1.84 12.50
N SER A 25 2.93 -0.88 11.58
CA SER A 25 1.87 0.13 11.68
C SER A 25 0.48 -0.51 11.50
N PRO A 26 -0.49 -0.26 12.40
CA PRO A 26 -1.79 -0.95 12.36
C PRO A 26 -2.55 -0.77 11.04
N GLN A 27 -2.52 0.43 10.46
CA GLN A 27 -3.24 0.78 9.24
C GLN A 27 -2.66 0.04 8.01
N VAL A 28 -1.33 -0.04 7.96
CA VAL A 28 -0.56 -0.77 6.95
C VAL A 28 -0.84 -2.28 7.09
N LYS A 29 -0.79 -2.80 8.31
CA LYS A 29 -1.09 -4.22 8.60
C LYS A 29 -2.51 -4.59 8.18
N ARG A 30 -3.52 -3.78 8.50
CA ARG A 30 -4.90 -4.01 8.07
C ARG A 30 -5.02 -4.08 6.55
N HIS A 31 -4.35 -3.19 5.83
CA HIS A 31 -4.34 -3.25 4.37
C HIS A 31 -3.69 -4.54 3.86
N TYR A 32 -2.53 -4.92 4.42
CA TYR A 32 -1.84 -6.16 4.09
C TYR A 32 -2.70 -7.40 4.38
N ASP A 33 -3.31 -7.48 5.56
CA ASP A 33 -4.16 -8.60 5.97
C ASP A 33 -5.38 -8.71 5.04
N ARG A 34 -6.02 -7.59 4.68
CA ARG A 34 -7.11 -7.56 3.70
C ARG A 34 -6.68 -8.12 2.33
N ARG A 35 -5.47 -7.79 1.86
CA ARG A 35 -4.92 -8.36 0.61
C ARG A 35 -4.67 -9.86 0.74
N ARG A 36 -4.12 -10.31 1.87
CA ARG A 36 -3.91 -11.74 2.16
C ARG A 36 -5.23 -12.52 2.21
N ALA A 37 -6.27 -11.95 2.85
CA ALA A 37 -7.60 -12.52 2.90
C ALA A 37 -8.27 -12.60 1.51
N ALA A 38 -7.99 -11.64 0.63
CA ALA A 38 -8.43 -11.67 -0.77
C ALA A 38 -7.68 -12.68 -1.66
N GLY A 39 -6.76 -13.48 -1.10
CA GLY A 39 -6.05 -14.55 -1.82
C GLY A 39 -4.68 -14.17 -2.38
N ASP A 40 -4.21 -12.92 -2.19
CA ASP A 40 -2.86 -12.54 -2.63
C ASP A 40 -1.81 -13.32 -1.84
N LYS A 41 -0.87 -13.98 -2.52
CA LYS A 41 0.35 -14.51 -1.88
C LYS A 41 1.16 -13.39 -1.22
N HIS A 42 2.01 -13.73 -0.25
CA HIS A 42 2.83 -12.76 0.51
C HIS A 42 3.52 -11.70 -0.37
N THR A 43 4.27 -12.12 -1.40
CA THR A 43 4.95 -11.21 -2.34
C THR A 43 3.98 -10.31 -3.12
N ALA A 44 2.81 -10.82 -3.49
CA ALA A 44 1.79 -10.03 -4.18
C ALA A 44 1.16 -8.99 -3.25
N ALA A 45 0.89 -9.35 -1.98
CA ALA A 45 0.38 -8.43 -0.97
C ALA A 45 1.39 -7.32 -0.66
N MET A 46 2.68 -7.66 -0.48
CA MET A 46 3.75 -6.68 -0.30
C MET A 46 3.90 -5.75 -1.51
N ARG A 47 3.81 -6.28 -2.73
CA ARG A 47 3.90 -5.44 -3.93
C ARG A 47 2.71 -4.49 -4.08
N ASN A 48 1.51 -4.92 -3.71
CA ASN A 48 0.35 -4.05 -3.66
C ASN A 48 0.53 -2.92 -2.64
N LEU A 49 1.04 -3.26 -1.46
CA LEU A 49 1.32 -2.28 -0.42
C LEU A 49 2.37 -1.28 -0.88
N PHE A 50 3.47 -1.76 -1.47
CA PHE A 50 4.52 -0.91 -2.04
C PHE A 50 4.00 0.03 -3.12
N ASN A 51 3.18 -0.46 -4.05
CA ASN A 51 2.59 0.38 -5.09
C ASN A 51 1.71 1.50 -4.49
N ARG A 52 0.99 1.22 -3.39
CA ARG A 52 0.21 2.25 -2.69
C ARG A 52 1.10 3.32 -2.07
N PHE A 53 2.16 2.92 -1.36
CA PHE A 53 3.14 3.86 -0.82
C PHE A 53 3.82 4.71 -1.90
N LEU A 54 4.14 4.12 -3.04
CA LEU A 54 4.72 4.86 -4.17
C LEU A 54 3.74 5.92 -4.70
N GLY A 55 2.45 5.59 -4.80
CA GLY A 55 1.41 6.56 -5.15
C GLY A 55 1.28 7.70 -4.15
N CYS A 56 1.32 7.40 -2.84
CA CYS A 56 1.30 8.41 -1.79
C CYS A 56 2.55 9.31 -1.85
N LEU A 57 3.74 8.72 -2.00
CA LEU A 57 4.98 9.48 -2.13
C LEU A 57 4.95 10.41 -3.35
N TYR A 58 4.51 9.90 -4.50
CA TYR A 58 4.34 10.71 -5.70
C TYR A 58 3.40 11.90 -5.45
N HIS A 59 2.24 11.66 -4.83
CA HIS A 59 1.30 12.73 -4.50
C HIS A 59 1.89 13.76 -3.53
N CYS A 60 2.55 13.33 -2.46
CA CYS A 60 3.22 14.18 -1.48
C CYS A 60 4.28 15.07 -2.16
N LEU A 61 5.13 14.48 -3.01
CA LEU A 61 6.15 15.23 -3.75
C LEU A 61 5.53 16.22 -4.74
N GLN A 62 4.48 15.81 -5.44
CA GLN A 62 3.80 16.67 -6.42
C GLN A 62 3.10 17.88 -5.77
N THR A 63 2.60 17.72 -4.53
CA THR A 63 1.81 18.74 -3.84
C THR A 63 2.57 19.45 -2.72
N GLY A 64 3.81 19.04 -2.43
CA GLY A 64 4.60 19.57 -1.31
C GLY A 64 4.04 19.23 0.07
N GLN A 65 3.19 18.20 0.17
CA GLN A 65 2.55 17.81 1.43
C GLN A 65 3.37 16.75 2.17
N THR A 66 3.33 16.79 3.50
CA THR A 66 3.89 15.72 4.34
C THR A 66 3.04 14.46 4.24
N PHE A 67 3.66 13.30 4.43
CA PHE A 67 2.96 12.02 4.43
C PHE A 67 2.06 11.91 5.67
N ASP A 68 0.80 11.54 5.44
CA ASP A 68 -0.20 11.30 6.45
C ASP A 68 -0.73 9.87 6.29
N ILE A 69 -0.56 9.06 7.32
CA ILE A 69 -0.88 7.64 7.28
C ILE A 69 -2.39 7.38 7.20
N ASP A 70 -3.21 8.22 7.84
CA ASP A 70 -4.67 8.07 7.87
C ASP A 70 -5.27 8.40 6.49
N LYS A 71 -4.69 9.38 5.79
CA LYS A 71 -5.02 9.67 4.39
C LYS A 71 -4.50 8.59 3.44
N ALA A 72 -3.31 8.04 3.71
CA ALA A 72 -2.73 6.99 2.90
C ALA A 72 -3.50 5.67 3.01
N PHE A 73 -4.06 5.36 4.18
CA PHE A 73 -4.79 4.13 4.47
C PHE A 73 -6.14 4.42 5.17
N PRO A 74 -7.13 4.94 4.42
CA PRO A 74 -8.41 5.28 5.00
C PRO A 74 -9.09 4.01 5.54
N THR A 75 -9.55 4.09 6.78
CA THR A 75 -10.38 3.04 7.37
C THR A 75 -11.76 3.14 6.73
N HIS A 76 -12.19 2.10 6.03
CA HIS A 76 -13.44 2.06 5.27
C HIS A 76 -14.73 2.19 6.13
N ALA A 77 -14.60 2.43 7.45
CA ALA A 77 -15.70 2.80 8.32
C ALA A 77 -16.32 4.16 7.94
N ALA A 78 -15.56 5.04 7.28
CA ALA A 78 -16.04 6.33 6.81
C ALA A 78 -16.88 6.28 5.51
N GLN A 79 -17.15 5.09 4.95
CA GLN A 79 -17.98 4.94 3.74
C GLN A 79 -19.37 4.36 4.00
N LEU A 80 -19.77 4.28 5.28
CA LEU A 80 -21.18 4.11 5.67
C LEU A 80 -21.77 5.48 5.99
N ASP A 81 -21.81 6.37 5.00
CA ASP A 81 -22.94 7.30 4.90
C ASP A 81 -24.02 6.56 4.09
N PRO A 82 -25.03 5.95 4.73
CA PRO A 82 -26.27 5.70 4.02
C PRO A 82 -26.90 7.06 3.76
N LEU A 83 -26.83 7.48 2.50
CA LEU A 83 -27.69 8.49 1.92
C LEU A 83 -29.12 8.29 2.44
N ALA A 84 -29.68 9.36 2.99
CA ALA A 84 -31.10 9.70 3.02
C ALA A 84 -32.06 8.64 2.42
N ALA A 85 -32.85 8.03 3.30
CA ALA A 85 -34.21 7.60 3.05
C ALA A 85 -34.99 7.67 4.37
#